data_AF-A0A1I3B669-F1
#
_entry.id   AF-A0A1I3B669-F1
#
_cell.length_a   1.000
_cell.length_b   1.000
_cell.length_c   1.000
_cell.angle_alpha   90.00
_cell.angle_beta   90.00
_cell.angle_gamma   90.00
#
_symmetry.space_group_name_H-M   'P 1'
#
loop_
_entity.id
_entity.type
_entity.pdbx_description
1 polymer ?
#
loop_
_entity_poly.entity_id
_entity_poly.type
_entity_poly.pdbx_seq_one_letter_code
_entity_poly.pdbx_strand_id
1 'polypeptide(L)'
;MSAIRLTVMAALLCVLNLSCACFPHRQCCSRCGCESATKRCRVTCETKKVPEVTYSTEHEDICMPGRSERCVGHGDGQCLDDGSGYAPTCGTVYHRKKLVKKTADVEQKSYKWVVETVCAQCRETGGSCEVPDSSEKK
;
A
#
# COMPACT_ATOMS: atom_id res chain seq x y z
N MET A 1 -54.96 -25.83 16.27
CA MET A 1 -53.95 -26.91 16.46
C MET A 1 -52.57 -26.62 15.84
N SER A 2 -52.33 -25.45 15.21
CA SER A 2 -51.06 -25.18 14.49
C SER A 2 -49.95 -24.55 15.34
N ALA A 3 -50.26 -23.94 16.50
CA ALA A 3 -49.29 -23.22 17.32
C ALA A 3 -48.35 -24.15 18.13
N ILE A 4 -48.82 -25.34 18.50
CA ILE A 4 -48.06 -26.30 19.33
C ILE A 4 -46.92 -26.97 18.53
N ARG A 5 -47.06 -27.09 17.20
CA ARG A 5 -46.03 -27.70 16.35
C ARG A 5 -44.82 -26.78 16.12
N LEU A 6 -45.03 -25.46 16.18
CA LEU A 6 -43.96 -24.47 16.00
C LEU A 6 -43.04 -24.37 17.22
N THR A 7 -43.59 -24.48 18.44
CA THR A 7 -42.80 -24.43 19.67
C THR A 7 -41.92 -25.66 19.87
N VAL A 8 -42.39 -26.85 19.47
CA VAL A 8 -41.61 -28.10 19.57
C VAL A 8 -40.41 -28.11 18.61
N MET A 9 -40.55 -27.57 17.39
CA MET A 9 -39.44 -27.50 16.43
C MET A 9 -38.34 -26.51 16.84
N ALA A 10 -38.72 -25.36 17.42
CA ALA A 10 -37.76 -24.39 17.92
C ALA A 10 -36.93 -24.92 19.10
N ALA A 11 -37.56 -25.65 20.01
CA ALA A 11 -36.87 -26.29 21.13
C ALA A 11 -35.86 -27.35 20.65
N LEU A 12 -36.21 -28.14 19.62
CA LEU A 12 -35.32 -29.18 19.08
C LEU A 12 -34.06 -28.60 18.40
N LEU A 13 -34.18 -27.44 17.74
CA LEU A 13 -33.04 -26.71 17.16
C LEU A 13 -32.10 -26.11 18.22
N CYS A 14 -32.63 -25.71 19.38
CA CYS A 14 -31.80 -25.25 20.49
C CYS A 14 -31.01 -26.39 21.15
N VAL A 15 -31.57 -27.60 21.24
CA VAL A 15 -30.86 -28.76 21.82
C VAL A 15 -29.76 -29.27 20.88
N LEU A 16 -29.96 -29.22 19.56
CA LEU A 16 -28.93 -29.62 18.57
C LEU A 16 -27.74 -28.65 18.47
N ASN A 17 -27.93 -27.37 18.82
CA ASN A 17 -26.83 -26.39 18.85
C ASN A 17 -26.03 -26.39 20.16
N LEU A 18 -26.51 -27.09 21.20
CA LEU A 18 -25.83 -27.20 22.50
C LEU A 18 -24.76 -28.29 22.54
N SER A 19 -24.62 -29.08 21.46
CA SER A 19 -23.58 -30.10 21.28
C SER A 19 -22.35 -29.61 20.52
N CYS A 20 -22.16 -28.30 20.35
CA CYS A 20 -20.84 -27.76 20.03
C CYS A 20 -19.95 -27.88 21.27
N ALA A 21 -19.59 -29.13 21.61
CA ALA A 21 -18.55 -29.41 22.56
C ALA A 21 -17.32 -28.61 22.11
N CYS A 22 -16.92 -27.65 22.94
CA CYS A 22 -15.58 -27.10 22.92
C CYS A 22 -14.62 -28.29 22.99
N PHE A 23 -14.22 -28.82 21.84
CA PHE A 23 -13.06 -29.69 21.78
C PHE A 23 -11.96 -28.86 22.42
N PRO A 24 -11.35 -29.32 23.54
CA PRO A 24 -10.17 -28.65 24.05
C PRO A 24 -9.22 -28.63 22.88
N HIS A 25 -8.97 -27.43 22.34
CA HIS A 25 -8.26 -27.23 21.09
C HIS A 25 -6.90 -27.89 21.29
N ARG A 26 -6.75 -29.14 20.85
CA ARG A 26 -5.52 -29.89 21.01
C ARG A 26 -4.48 -29.02 20.35
N GLN A 27 -3.50 -28.57 21.13
CA GLN A 27 -2.47 -27.68 20.63
C GLN A 27 -1.51 -28.56 19.84
N CYS A 28 -1.93 -28.92 18.63
CA CYS A 28 -1.10 -29.64 17.70
C CYS A 28 -0.10 -28.68 17.07
N CYS A 29 1.08 -29.17 16.75
CA CYS A 29 2.10 -28.40 16.04
C CYS A 29 1.54 -27.94 14.69
N SER A 30 1.61 -26.64 14.41
CA SER A 30 1.10 -26.05 13.17
C SER A 30 1.82 -26.53 11.90
N ARG A 31 2.98 -27.18 12.05
CA ARG A 31 3.80 -27.66 10.92
C ARG A 31 3.71 -29.15 10.66
N CYS A 32 3.62 -29.97 11.71
CA CYS A 32 3.65 -31.44 11.58
C CYS A 32 2.50 -32.16 12.29
N GLY A 33 1.62 -31.45 13.01
CA GLY A 33 0.43 -32.02 13.64
C GLY A 33 0.64 -32.80 14.94
N CYS A 34 1.87 -32.95 15.44
CA CYS A 34 2.11 -33.67 16.70
C CYS A 34 1.52 -32.95 17.93
N GLU A 35 1.17 -33.72 18.97
CA GLU A 35 0.41 -33.24 20.13
C GLU A 35 1.25 -32.45 21.16
N SER A 36 2.58 -32.57 21.10
CA SER A 36 3.52 -31.91 22.03
C SER A 36 3.98 -30.55 21.50
N ALA A 37 3.04 -29.63 21.28
CA ALA A 37 3.37 -28.29 20.82
C ALA A 37 3.33 -27.25 21.96
N THR A 38 4.20 -26.25 21.86
CA THR A 38 4.24 -25.10 22.75
C THR A 38 4.08 -23.82 21.94
N LYS A 39 3.47 -22.80 22.55
CA LYS A 39 3.32 -21.47 21.93
C LYS A 39 4.67 -20.76 21.96
N ARG A 40 5.10 -20.23 20.82
CA ARG A 40 6.32 -19.43 20.69
C ARG A 40 6.04 -18.21 19.83
N CYS A 41 6.58 -17.06 20.24
CA CYS A 41 6.63 -15.87 19.41
C CYS A 41 7.76 -16.00 18.38
N ARG A 42 7.43 -15.81 17.10
CA ARG A 42 8.38 -15.76 15.99
C ARG A 42 8.27 -14.41 15.29
N VAL A 43 9.42 -13.82 14.95
CA VAL A 43 9.45 -12.63 14.08
C VAL A 43 9.34 -13.09 12.64
N THR A 44 8.33 -12.57 11.94
CA THR A 44 8.17 -12.71 10.49
C THR A 44 8.51 -11.39 9.83
N CYS A 45 9.35 -11.44 8.78
CA CYS A 45 9.58 -10.31 7.90
C CYS A 45 8.55 -10.31 6.78
N GLU A 46 7.96 -9.15 6.54
CA GLU A 46 7.16 -8.88 5.36
C GLU A 46 7.76 -7.67 4.66
N THR A 47 8.18 -7.83 3.40
CA THR A 47 8.54 -6.69 2.55
C THR A 47 7.26 -6.04 2.05
N LYS A 48 7.09 -4.76 2.35
CA LYS A 48 5.96 -3.96 1.87
C LYS A 48 6.48 -2.84 1.02
N LYS A 49 5.81 -2.60 -0.11
CA LYS A 49 6.03 -1.39 -0.91
C LYS A 49 5.34 -0.25 -0.20
N VAL A 50 6.12 0.73 0.25
CA VAL A 50 5.64 1.92 0.93
C VAL A 50 5.95 3.12 0.03
N PRO A 51 4.97 3.98 -0.28
CA PRO A 51 5.21 5.15 -1.10
C PRO A 51 6.08 6.14 -0.32
N GLU A 52 7.30 6.37 -0.79
CA GLU A 52 8.16 7.44 -0.32
C GLU A 52 7.88 8.71 -1.12
N VAL A 53 7.55 9.78 -0.40
CA VAL A 53 7.28 11.09 -0.99
C VAL A 53 8.53 11.94 -0.81
N THR A 54 9.15 12.31 -1.94
CA THR A 54 10.26 13.27 -1.97
C THR A 54 9.81 14.56 -2.64
N TYR A 55 10.34 15.69 -2.17
CA TYR A 55 10.09 17.00 -2.77
C TYR A 55 11.38 17.52 -3.37
N SER A 56 11.36 17.84 -4.66
CA SER A 56 12.49 18.46 -5.35
C SER A 56 12.10 19.84 -5.88
N THR A 57 13.08 20.73 -5.99
CA THR A 57 12.89 22.02 -6.67
C THR A 57 13.35 21.89 -8.11
N GLU A 58 12.47 22.17 -9.05
CA GLU A 58 12.79 22.22 -10.48
C GLU A 58 12.66 23.67 -10.97
N HIS A 59 13.53 24.06 -11.90
CA HIS A 59 13.49 25.38 -12.51
C HIS A 59 12.65 25.27 -13.79
N GLU A 60 11.66 26.16 -13.93
CA GLU A 60 10.89 26.27 -15.17
C GLU A 60 10.87 27.71 -15.68
N ASP A 61 10.85 27.81 -17.01
CA ASP A 61 10.84 29.07 -17.73
C ASP A 61 9.41 29.42 -18.05
N ILE A 62 8.97 30.58 -17.57
CA ILE A 62 7.67 31.14 -17.91
C ILE A 62 7.91 32.23 -18.94
N CYS A 63 7.28 32.07 -20.09
CA CYS A 63 7.15 33.13 -21.06
C CYS A 63 6.04 34.10 -20.65
N MET A 64 6.37 35.35 -20.37
CA MET A 64 5.39 36.42 -20.23
C MET A 64 5.10 37.02 -21.62
N PRO A 65 3.82 37.11 -22.03
CA PRO A 65 3.44 37.68 -23.32
C PRO A 65 4.03 39.07 -23.52
N GLY A 66 4.71 39.25 -24.65
CA GLY A 66 5.25 40.52 -25.10
C GLY A 66 4.29 41.30 -25.98
N ARG A 67 4.79 42.40 -26.55
CA ARG A 67 4.07 43.12 -27.60
C ARG A 67 3.97 42.23 -28.84
N SER A 68 2.76 41.99 -29.32
CA SER A 68 2.53 41.23 -30.53
C SER A 68 3.24 41.86 -31.74
N GLU A 69 3.82 41.03 -32.59
CA GLU A 69 4.53 41.46 -33.80
C GLU A 69 3.67 41.20 -35.04
N ARG A 70 3.76 42.08 -36.03
CA ARG A 70 3.04 41.89 -37.30
C ARG A 70 3.67 40.71 -38.03
N CYS A 71 2.85 39.78 -38.49
CA CYS A 71 3.30 38.66 -39.30
C CYS A 71 3.99 39.17 -40.57
N VAL A 72 5.24 38.76 -40.80
CA VAL A 72 6.00 39.12 -42.01
C VAL A 72 6.28 37.84 -42.80
N GLY A 73 5.29 37.40 -43.60
CA GLY A 73 5.40 36.25 -44.50
C GLY A 73 4.50 35.06 -44.13
N HIS A 74 4.30 34.15 -45.10
CA HIS A 74 3.57 32.88 -44.92
C HIS A 74 4.52 31.77 -44.43
N GLY A 75 5.01 31.92 -43.21
CA GLY A 75 5.93 30.97 -42.58
C GLY A 75 5.34 30.29 -41.35
N ASP A 76 5.40 28.96 -41.33
CA ASP A 76 5.47 28.07 -40.16
C ASP A 76 4.40 28.15 -39.05
N GLY A 77 3.21 28.67 -39.37
CA GLY A 77 1.96 28.12 -38.83
C GLY A 77 1.35 28.79 -37.59
N GLN A 78 1.71 30.04 -37.27
CA GLN A 78 1.02 30.82 -36.21
C GLN A 78 0.34 32.10 -36.71
N CYS A 79 0.50 32.42 -37.99
CA CYS A 79 -0.13 33.55 -38.64
C CYS A 79 -1.29 33.07 -39.51
N LEU A 80 -2.39 33.83 -39.53
CA LEU A 80 -3.50 33.59 -40.46
C LEU A 80 -3.00 33.66 -41.91
N ASP A 81 -3.58 32.82 -42.78
CA ASP A 81 -3.20 32.65 -44.19
C ASP A 81 -3.41 33.90 -45.07
N ASP A 82 -3.97 34.97 -44.52
CA ASP A 82 -4.16 36.25 -45.22
C ASP A 82 -3.04 37.26 -44.95
N GLY A 83 -2.05 36.91 -44.12
CA GLY A 83 -0.90 37.77 -43.81
C GLY A 83 -1.25 39.06 -43.07
N SER A 84 -2.50 39.21 -42.59
CA SER A 84 -2.98 40.44 -41.94
C SER A 84 -2.96 40.38 -40.40
N GLY A 85 -2.40 39.31 -39.83
CA GLY A 85 -2.39 39.04 -38.39
C GLY A 85 -1.23 39.63 -37.59
N TYR A 86 -1.43 39.71 -36.28
CA TYR A 86 -0.37 39.90 -35.28
C TYR A 86 -0.16 38.57 -34.54
N ALA A 87 1.09 38.12 -34.44
CA ALA A 87 1.44 36.93 -33.68
C ALA A 87 1.79 37.30 -32.23
N PRO A 88 1.36 36.51 -31.23
CA PRO A 88 1.83 36.69 -29.87
C PRO A 88 3.33 36.36 -29.81
N THR A 89 4.09 37.21 -29.14
CA THR A 89 5.53 37.00 -28.94
C THR A 89 5.84 36.77 -27.47
N CYS A 90 6.96 36.09 -27.22
CA CYS A 90 7.49 35.99 -25.87
C CYS A 90 8.29 37.26 -25.54
N GLY A 91 7.75 38.13 -24.69
CA GLY A 91 8.40 39.41 -24.39
C GLY A 91 9.51 39.29 -23.35
N THR A 92 9.28 38.51 -22.30
CA THR A 92 10.27 38.31 -21.23
C THR A 92 10.14 36.92 -20.67
N VAL A 93 11.26 36.22 -20.53
CA VAL A 93 11.33 34.90 -19.88
C VAL A 93 11.69 35.10 -18.42
N TYR A 94 10.88 34.52 -17.54
CA TYR A 94 11.13 34.50 -16.10
C TYR A 94 11.44 33.08 -15.66
N HIS A 95 12.45 32.92 -14.81
CA HIS A 95 12.72 31.66 -14.14
C HIS A 95 11.96 31.61 -12.83
N ARG A 96 11.12 30.59 -12.64
CA ARG A 96 10.57 30.29 -11.33
C ARG A 96 11.01 28.91 -10.84
N LYS A 97 11.16 28.81 -9.53
CA LYS A 97 11.37 27.55 -8.83
C LYS A 97 10.00 26.93 -8.57
N LYS A 98 9.77 25.75 -9.11
CA LYS A 98 8.58 24.94 -8.87
C LYS A 98 8.92 23.81 -7.91
N LEU A 99 8.13 23.69 -6.85
CA LEU A 99 8.20 22.53 -5.97
C LEU A 99 7.51 21.35 -6.68
N VAL A 100 8.25 20.28 -6.91
CA VAL A 100 7.78 19.06 -7.56
C VAL A 100 7.74 17.93 -6.53
N LYS A 101 6.57 17.32 -6.39
CA LYS A 101 6.36 16.13 -5.55
C LYS A 101 6.66 14.89 -6.40
N LYS A 102 7.63 14.09 -5.97
CA LYS A 102 7.95 12.78 -6.55
C LYS A 102 7.51 11.70 -5.57
N THR A 103 6.81 10.69 -6.07
CA THR A 103 6.37 9.55 -5.28
C THR A 103 7.01 8.31 -5.88
N ALA A 104 7.80 7.59 -5.10
CA ALA A 104 8.47 6.37 -5.50
C ALA A 104 8.06 5.24 -4.54
N ASP A 105 7.84 4.04 -5.07
CA ASP A 105 7.60 2.87 -4.23
C ASP A 105 8.93 2.34 -3.71
N VAL A 106 9.11 2.38 -2.39
CA VAL A 106 10.30 1.83 -1.73
C VAL A 106 9.93 0.56 -0.99
N GLU A 107 10.76 -0.47 -1.14
CA GLU A 107 10.60 -1.71 -0.41
C GLU A 107 11.08 -1.53 1.03
N GLN A 108 10.13 -1.50 1.96
CA GLN A 108 10.40 -1.40 3.38
C GLN A 108 10.15 -2.74 4.06
N LYS A 109 11.16 -3.24 4.79
CA LYS A 109 10.99 -4.41 5.65
C LYS A 109 10.12 -4.04 6.85
N SER A 110 9.03 -4.76 7.04
CA SER A 110 8.18 -4.69 8.22
C SER A 110 8.31 -5.97 9.03
N TYR A 111 8.33 -5.84 10.36
CA TYR A 111 8.49 -6.96 11.28
C TYR A 111 7.19 -7.16 12.04
N LYS A 112 6.70 -8.40 12.06
CA LYS A 112 5.51 -8.79 12.81
C LYS A 112 5.83 -9.95 13.72
N TRP A 113 5.39 -9.86 14.98
CA TRP A 113 5.42 -10.99 15.90
C TRP A 113 4.20 -11.87 15.65
N VAL A 114 4.43 -13.13 15.29
CA VAL A 114 3.39 -14.14 15.11
C VAL A 114 3.56 -15.18 16.20
N VAL A 115 2.46 -15.51 16.88
CA VAL A 115 2.44 -16.63 17.84
C VAL A 115 2.17 -17.91 17.04
N GLU A 116 3.18 -18.77 16.95
CA GLU A 116 3.05 -20.10 16.35
C GLU A 116 2.98 -21.15 17.47
N THR A 117 2.23 -22.24 17.25
CA THR A 117 2.22 -23.40 18.14
C THR A 117 3.07 -24.49 17.50
N VAL A 118 4.27 -24.75 18.02
CA VAL A 118 5.26 -25.64 17.40
C VAL A 118 5.84 -26.63 18.40
N CYS A 119 6.19 -27.83 17.93
CA CYS A 119 6.90 -28.80 18.76
C CYS A 119 8.41 -28.53 18.83
N ALA A 120 9.11 -29.24 19.72
CA ALA A 120 10.55 -29.08 19.93
C ALA A 120 11.38 -29.25 18.64
N GLN A 121 11.02 -30.22 17.79
CA GLN A 121 11.73 -30.46 16.52
C GLN A 121 11.48 -29.33 15.49
N CYS A 122 10.23 -28.88 15.36
CA CYS A 122 9.88 -27.79 14.45
C CYS A 122 10.40 -26.42 14.93
N ARG A 123 10.77 -26.31 16.21
CA ARG A 123 11.30 -25.10 16.82
C ARG A 123 12.66 -24.71 16.25
N GLU A 124 13.50 -25.69 15.90
CA GLU A 124 14.87 -25.49 15.43
C GLU A 124 14.94 -25.21 13.92
N THR A 125 13.97 -25.71 13.15
CA THR A 125 13.89 -25.52 11.69
C THR A 125 13.21 -24.22 11.27
N GLY A 126 12.75 -23.40 12.21
CA GLY A 126 12.11 -22.12 11.90
C GLY A 126 13.13 -21.03 11.59
N GLY A 127 13.26 -20.65 10.32
CA GLY A 127 14.03 -19.46 9.93
C GLY A 127 13.54 -18.23 10.69
N SER A 128 14.40 -17.65 11.52
CA SER A 128 14.15 -16.36 12.17
C SER A 128 14.71 -15.26 11.29
N CYS A 129 13.93 -14.22 11.08
CA CYS A 129 14.50 -12.97 10.63
C CYS A 129 15.35 -12.35 11.73
N GLU A 130 16.55 -11.90 11.38
CA GLU A 130 17.33 -11.03 12.25
C GLU A 130 16.65 -9.65 12.29
N VAL A 131 16.35 -9.19 13.51
CA VAL A 131 15.81 -7.84 13.71
C VAL A 131 17.00 -6.89 13.68
N PRO A 132 17.06 -5.93 12.73
CA PRO A 132 18.14 -4.96 12.69
C PRO A 132 18.14 -4.13 13.97
N ASP A 133 19.33 -3.77 14.44
CA ASP A 133 19.48 -2.92 15.61
C ASP A 133 18.83 -1.55 15.32
N SER A 134 18.05 -1.06 16.27
CA SER A 134 17.32 0.21 16.18
C SER A 134 18.21 1.44 15.95
N SER A 135 19.52 1.30 16.09
CA SER A 135 20.52 2.36 15.90
C SER A 135 20.80 2.72 14.43
N GLU A 136 20.32 1.96 13.45
CA GLU A 136 20.66 2.13 12.03
C GLU A 136 19.74 3.07 11.23
N LYS A 137 18.70 3.65 11.84
CA LYS A 137 17.82 4.62 11.16
C LYS A 137 18.38 6.04 11.31
N LYS A 138 19.14 6.50 10.31
CA LYS A 138 19.52 7.91 10.13
C LYS A 138 18.53 8.67 9.26
#